data_AF-A0A1V4XGH2-F1
#
_entry.id   AF-A0A1V4XGH2-F1
#
_cell.length_a   1.000
_cell.length_b   1.000
_cell.length_c   1.000
_cell.angle_alpha   90.00
_cell.angle_beta   90.00
_cell.angle_gamma   90.00
#
_symmetry.space_group_name_H-M   'P 1'
#
loop_
_entity.id
_entity.type
_entity.pdbx_description
1 polymer ?
#
loop_
_entity_poly.entity_id
_entity_poly.type
_entity_poly.pdbx_seq_one_letter_code
_entity_poly.pdbx_strand_id
1 'polypeptide(L)'
;MEIKMPIKFHGNYVVSIRCGAEENRERCQKLTMRALSAEEREQSYRSKGVDESVMPTHQITFYDFGCKRIIEGKLIENEADRAVFRVQDKEYGFAPFKPKSA
;
A
#
# COMPACT_ATOMS: atom_id res chain seq x y z
N MET A 1 -1.57 10.26 -8.42
CA MET A 1 -0.58 9.50 -9.21
C MET A 1 -1.18 8.15 -9.50
N GLU A 2 -1.06 7.63 -10.71
CA GLU A 2 -1.56 6.29 -11.03
C GLU A 2 -0.54 5.21 -10.62
N ILE A 3 -1.03 4.08 -10.14
CA ILE A 3 -0.20 2.93 -9.76
C ILE A 3 0.21 2.18 -11.04
N LYS A 4 1.52 2.01 -11.26
CA LYS A 4 2.05 1.33 -12.45
C LYS A 4 1.89 -0.19 -12.37
N MET A 5 1.94 -0.74 -11.15
CA MET A 5 1.77 -2.17 -10.94
C MET A 5 0.36 -2.60 -11.36
N PRO A 6 0.20 -3.63 -12.23
CA PRO A 6 -1.10 -4.08 -12.67
C PRO A 6 -1.85 -4.78 -11.54
N ILE A 7 -2.99 -4.21 -11.13
CA ILE A 7 -3.85 -4.79 -10.11
C ILE A 7 -5.04 -5.50 -10.77
N LYS A 8 -5.02 -6.83 -10.71
CA LYS A 8 -6.12 -7.72 -11.11
C LYS A 8 -7.07 -7.96 -9.93
N PHE A 9 -8.37 -7.98 -10.20
CA PHE A 9 -9.42 -8.26 -9.22
C PHE A 9 -9.26 -9.66 -8.59
N HIS A 10 -8.98 -10.67 -9.41
CA HIS A 10 -8.64 -12.04 -8.98
C HIS A 10 -7.12 -12.25 -9.01
N GLY A 11 -6.38 -11.49 -8.20
CA GLY A 11 -4.92 -11.59 -8.09
C GLY A 11 -4.46 -12.11 -6.73
N ASN A 12 -3.35 -12.87 -6.74
CA ASN A 12 -2.57 -13.15 -5.55
C ASN A 12 -1.35 -12.22 -5.54
N TYR A 13 -1.09 -11.62 -4.40
CA TYR A 13 -0.01 -10.67 -4.20
C TYR A 13 0.80 -11.07 -2.98
N VAL A 14 1.98 -10.49 -2.90
CA VAL A 14 2.81 -10.49 -1.71
C VAL A 14 2.70 -9.11 -1.09
N VAL A 15 2.53 -9.07 0.23
CA VAL A 15 2.77 -7.87 1.02
C VAL A 15 4.05 -8.05 1.83
N SER A 16 4.96 -7.09 1.78
CA SER A 16 6.09 -6.99 2.69
C SER A 16 5.89 -5.81 3.61
N ILE A 17 6.01 -6.04 4.92
CA ILE A 17 5.87 -5.03 5.96
C ILE A 17 7.23 -4.88 6.61
N ARG A 18 7.88 -3.75 6.35
CA ARG A 18 9.18 -3.43 6.96
C ARG A 18 8.99 -2.43 8.09
N CYS A 19 9.60 -2.72 9.23
CA CYS A 19 9.63 -1.86 10.41
C CYS A 19 11.06 -1.88 10.99
N GLY A 20 11.83 -0.81 10.78
CA GLY A 20 13.25 -0.80 11.14
C GLY A 20 14.05 -1.89 10.42
N ALA A 21 14.64 -2.81 11.19
CA ALA A 21 15.42 -3.94 10.67
C ALA A 21 14.58 -5.20 10.40
N GLU A 22 13.32 -5.23 10.83
CA GLU A 22 12.44 -6.38 10.65
C GLU A 22 11.65 -6.25 9.36
N GLU A 23 11.57 -7.36 8.61
CA GLU A 23 10.73 -7.47 7.42
C GLU A 23 9.88 -8.74 7.52
N ASN A 24 8.56 -8.56 7.57
CA ASN A 24 7.59 -9.64 7.50
C ASN A 24 7.01 -9.71 6.09
N ARG A 25 6.87 -10.93 5.56
CA ARG A 25 6.36 -11.15 4.21
C ARG A 25 5.19 -12.12 4.24
N GLU A 26 4.05 -11.66 3.74
CA GLU A 26 2.79 -12.37 3.75
C GLU A 26 2.17 -12.40 2.34
N ARG A 27 1.11 -13.18 2.19
CA ARG A 27 0.32 -13.23 0.95
C ARG A 27 -0.96 -12.43 1.15
N CYS A 28 -1.34 -11.65 0.15
CA CYS A 28 -2.61 -10.95 0.18
C CYS A 28 -3.40 -11.11 -1.12
N GLN A 29 -4.71 -10.88 -1.03
CA GLN A 29 -5.68 -11.03 -2.11
C GLN A 29 -6.61 -9.82 -2.16
N LYS A 30 -7.38 -9.70 -3.26
CA LYS A 30 -8.38 -8.62 -3.47
C LYS A 30 -7.78 -7.23 -3.21
N LEU A 31 -6.54 -7.03 -3.66
CA LEU A 31 -5.81 -5.78 -3.50
C LEU A 31 -6.49 -4.68 -4.31
N THR A 32 -6.71 -3.53 -3.70
CA THR A 32 -7.11 -2.30 -4.37
C THR A 32 -6.29 -1.15 -3.82
N MET A 33 -5.90 -0.23 -4.71
CA MET A 33 -5.17 0.98 -4.37
C MET A 33 -5.88 2.15 -5.02
N ARG A 34 -6.31 3.12 -4.20
CA ARG A 34 -7.01 4.32 -4.65
C ARG A 34 -6.28 5.55 -4.17
N ALA A 35 -6.06 6.52 -5.05
CA ALA A 35 -5.56 7.83 -4.64
C ALA A 35 -6.62 8.56 -3.79
N LEU A 36 -6.19 9.19 -2.70
CA LEU A 36 -7.05 10.06 -1.90
C LEU A 36 -7.35 11.34 -2.68
N SER A 37 -8.59 11.81 -2.63
CA SER A 37 -8.97 13.09 -3.21
C SER A 37 -8.32 14.26 -2.46
N ALA A 38 -8.27 15.43 -3.09
CA ALA A 38 -7.76 16.64 -2.44
C ALA A 38 -8.58 16.98 -1.18
N GLU A 39 -9.90 16.80 -1.24
CA GLU A 39 -10.82 17.04 -0.12
C GLU A 39 -10.57 16.05 1.03
N GLU A 40 -10.39 14.76 0.73
CA GLU A 40 -10.08 13.72 1.74
C GLU A 40 -8.75 14.04 2.46
N ARG A 41 -7.74 14.49 1.70
CA ARG A 41 -6.44 14.89 2.25
C ARG A 41 -6.52 16.15 3.11
N GLU A 42 -7.30 17.13 2.68
CA GLU A 42 -7.50 18.38 3.41
C GLU A 42 -8.20 18.12 4.75
N GLN A 43 -9.35 17.45 4.71
CA GLN A 43 -10.19 17.24 5.88
C GLN A 43 -9.57 16.30 6.90
N SER A 44 -8.88 15.24 6.45
CA SER A 44 -8.40 14.18 7.34
C SER A 44 -6.99 14.43 7.87
N TYR A 45 -6.17 15.20 7.15
CA TYR A 45 -4.74 15.35 7.43
C TYR A 45 -4.29 16.82 7.54
N ARG A 46 -4.51 17.64 6.51
CA ARG A 46 -3.99 19.03 6.51
C ARG A 46 -4.64 19.88 7.60
N SER A 47 -5.96 19.77 7.78
CA SER A 47 -6.71 20.46 8.85
C SER A 47 -6.25 20.07 10.27
N LYS A 48 -5.63 18.90 10.43
CA LYS A 48 -5.09 18.38 11.69
C LYS A 48 -3.59 18.65 11.86
N GLY A 49 -3.00 19.45 10.98
CA GLY A 49 -1.59 19.83 11.04
C GLY A 49 -0.61 18.71 10.67
N VAL A 50 -1.04 17.69 9.93
CA VAL A 50 -0.13 16.63 9.45
C VAL A 50 0.76 17.18 8.35
N ASP A 51 2.07 17.01 8.51
CA ASP A 51 3.08 17.48 7.58
C ASP A 51 2.98 16.80 6.20
N GLU A 52 3.16 17.57 5.12
CA GLU A 52 3.05 17.07 3.75
C GLU A 52 4.07 15.98 3.39
N SER A 53 5.23 15.97 4.07
CA SER A 53 6.28 14.97 3.87
C SER A 53 5.83 13.57 4.30
N VAL A 54 4.91 13.45 5.26
CA VAL A 54 4.37 12.18 5.76
C VAL A 54 2.90 11.95 5.42
N MET A 55 2.24 12.94 4.81
CA MET A 55 0.82 12.87 4.47
C MET A 55 0.50 11.70 3.51
N PRO A 56 -0.49 10.85 3.85
CA PRO A 56 -0.95 9.79 2.97
C PRO A 56 -1.46 10.31 1.63
N THR A 57 -1.19 9.54 0.58
CA THR A 57 -1.63 9.85 -0.78
C THR A 57 -2.59 8.82 -1.33
N HIS A 58 -2.62 7.61 -0.77
CA HIS A 58 -3.45 6.50 -1.23
C HIS A 58 -4.05 5.75 -0.05
N GLN A 59 -5.25 5.22 -0.28
CA GLN A 59 -5.86 4.19 0.52
C GLN A 59 -5.63 2.83 -0.15
N ILE A 60 -5.16 1.87 0.61
CA ILE A 60 -4.88 0.51 0.17
C ILE A 60 -5.78 -0.43 0.95
N THR A 61 -6.55 -1.23 0.22
CA THR A 61 -7.38 -2.30 0.80
C THR A 61 -6.87 -3.64 0.30
N PHE A 62 -6.71 -4.60 1.21
CA PHE A 62 -6.31 -5.96 0.85
C PHE A 62 -6.86 -6.94 1.87
N TYR A 63 -6.85 -8.23 1.52
CA TYR A 63 -7.23 -9.30 2.42
C TYR A 63 -6.00 -10.14 2.73
N ASP A 64 -5.77 -10.36 4.01
CA ASP A 64 -4.74 -11.25 4.53
C ASP A 64 -5.41 -12.30 5.43
N PHE A 65 -5.17 -13.59 5.15
CA PHE A 65 -5.85 -14.74 5.76
C PHE A 65 -7.37 -14.58 5.93
N GLY A 66 -8.04 -13.92 4.97
CA GLY A 66 -9.49 -13.68 5.01
C GLY A 66 -9.92 -12.43 5.80
N CYS A 67 -9.00 -11.78 6.52
CA CYS A 67 -9.24 -10.52 7.20
C CYS A 67 -9.02 -9.33 6.25
N LYS A 68 -10.03 -8.47 6.12
CA LYS A 68 -9.93 -7.21 5.38
C LYS A 68 -9.03 -6.22 6.16
N ARG A 69 -8.03 -5.67 5.49
CA ARG A 69 -7.18 -4.57 5.98
C ARG A 69 -7.40 -3.34 5.11
N ILE A 70 -7.45 -2.18 5.75
CA ILE A 70 -7.48 -0.87 5.10
C ILE A 70 -6.39 -0.04 5.75
N ILE A 71 -5.47 0.48 4.95
CA ILE A 71 -4.38 1.36 5.38
C ILE A 71 -4.33 2.58 4.47
N GLU A 72 -3.86 3.69 5.01
CA GLU A 72 -3.60 4.91 4.24
C GLU A 72 -2.12 5.25 4.34
N GLY A 73 -1.49 5.41 3.19
CA GLY A 73 -0.04 5.58 3.11
C GLY A 73 0.39 6.51 2.00
N LYS A 74 1.61 7.02 2.14
CA LYS A 74 2.28 7.83 1.12
C LYS A 74 3.03 6.90 0.17
N LEU A 75 2.68 6.93 -1.12
CA LEU A 75 3.41 6.21 -2.15
C LEU A 75 4.87 6.72 -2.22
N ILE A 76 5.84 5.82 -2.05
CA ILE A 76 7.28 6.12 -2.08
C ILE A 76 8.02 5.37 -3.20
N GLU A 77 7.47 4.26 -3.69
CA GLU A 77 8.01 3.49 -4.83
C GLU A 77 6.85 3.10 -5.75
N ASN A 78 6.99 3.34 -7.06
CA ASN A 78 5.95 3.09 -8.05
C ASN A 78 6.57 2.50 -9.33
N GLU A 79 6.79 1.20 -9.30
CA GLU A 79 7.41 0.40 -10.35
C GLU A 79 6.38 -0.52 -11.03
N ALA A 80 6.79 -1.13 -12.14
CA ALA A 80 5.89 -1.96 -12.95
C ALA A 80 5.47 -3.27 -12.24
N ASP A 81 6.29 -3.78 -11.33
CA ASP A 81 6.02 -5.01 -10.57
C ASP A 81 6.02 -4.80 -9.06
N ARG A 82 6.08 -3.54 -8.59
CA ARG A 82 6.11 -3.21 -7.18
C ARG A 82 5.57 -1.82 -6.87
N ALA A 83 4.81 -1.72 -5.78
CA ALA A 83 4.41 -0.44 -5.20
C ALA A 83 4.70 -0.45 -3.69
N VAL A 84 5.32 0.61 -3.17
CA VAL A 84 5.64 0.73 -1.73
C VAL A 84 5.01 1.98 -1.15
N PHE A 85 4.38 1.83 0.01
CA PHE A 85 3.71 2.89 0.74
C PHE A 85 4.31 3.04 2.14
N ARG A 86 4.70 4.25 2.51
CA ARG A 86 5.04 4.62 3.89
C ARG A 86 3.75 4.81 4.68
N VAL A 87 3.62 4.11 5.79
CA VAL A 87 2.53 4.24 6.77
C VAL A 87 3.18 4.45 8.13
N GLN A 88 3.23 5.70 8.60
CA GLN A 88 3.97 6.07 9.80
C GLN A 88 5.45 5.60 9.74
N ASP A 89 5.86 4.75 10.66
CA ASP A 89 7.19 4.13 10.77
C ASP A 89 7.38 2.89 9.88
N LYS A 90 6.31 2.41 9.24
CA LYS A 90 6.31 1.17 8.46
C LYS A 90 6.32 1.43 6.96
N GLU A 91 6.89 0.49 6.22
CA GLU A 91 6.78 0.42 4.76
C GLU A 91 5.99 -0.81 4.37
N TYR A 92 4.94 -0.60 3.57
CA TYR A 92 4.13 -1.66 2.98
C TYR A 92 4.48 -1.77 1.50
N GLY A 93 5.23 -2.81 1.14
CA GLY A 93 5.51 -3.18 -0.24
C GLY A 93 4.49 -4.18 -0.76
N PHE A 94 4.01 -3.97 -1.98
CA PHE A 94 3.11 -4.88 -2.68
C PHE A 94 3.73 -5.28 -4.01
N ALA A 95 3.66 -6.58 -4.33
CA ALA A 95 4.12 -7.12 -5.60
C ALA A 95 3.23 -8.29 -6.04
N PRO A 96 3.08 -8.58 -7.34
CA PRO A 96 2.40 -9.78 -7.80
C PRO A 96 3.06 -11.04 -7.22
N PHE A 97 2.26 -12.01 -6.77
CA PHE A 97 2.78 -13.30 -6.33
C PHE A 97 3.29 -14.08 -7.54
N LYS A 98 4.61 -14.28 -7.60
CA LYS A 98 5.25 -15.19 -8.55
C LYS A 98 5.58 -16.48 -7.79
N PRO A 99 5.02 -17.65 -8.18
CA PRO A 99 5.44 -18.93 -7.62
C PRO A 99 6.94 -19.09 -7.81
N LYS A 100 7.64 -19.74 -6.86
CA LYS A 100 8.98 -20.25 -7.18
C LYS A 100 8.80 -21.23 -8.33
N SER A 101 9.49 -20.99 -9.45
CA SER A 101 9.56 -21.96 -10.54
C SER A 101 9.96 -23.30 -9.94
N ALA A 102 9.17 -24.34 -10.20
CA ALA A 102 9.48 -25.71 -9.79
C ALA A 102 10.73 -26.23 -10.50
#